data_AF-A0A706QZS6-F1
#
_entry.id   AF-A0A706QZS6-F1
#
_cell.length_a   1.000
_cell.length_b   1.000
_cell.length_c   1.000
_cell.angle_alpha   90.00
_cell.angle_beta   90.00
_cell.angle_gamma   90.00
#
_symmetry.space_group_name_H-M   'P 1'
#
loop_
_entity.id
_entity.type
_entity.pdbx_description
1 polymer ?
#
loop_
_entity_poly.entity_id
_entity_poly.type
_entity_poly.pdbx_seq_one_letter_code
_entity_poly.pdbx_strand_id
1 'polypeptide(L)'
;MFFSGLFQRKSDAPVTTPAELADAIGLSYDTYTGKQISSQRAMRLTAVFSCVRVLAESVGMLPCNLYHLNGSLKQRATGERLHKLISTHPNGYMTPQEFWELVVTCLCLRGNFYAYKVKAFGEVAELLPVDPGCVVPKLNSSWEPVYQVTFPDGSTDVLSQEDIWHVRTLTLDGLVGLNPIAYAREAISLAAATEEHGARLFSNGAVT
;
A
#
# COMPACT_ATOMS: atom_id res chain seq x y z
N MET A 1 31.88 35.17 16.03
CA MET A 1 30.95 34.53 17.01
C MET A 1 29.53 34.90 16.62
N PHE A 2 28.83 34.08 15.83
CA PHE A 2 27.44 34.35 15.41
C PHE A 2 26.70 33.04 15.10
N PHE A 3 26.31 32.29 16.13
CA PHE A 3 25.26 31.26 16.08
C PHE A 3 24.75 31.01 17.52
N SER A 4 23.79 31.82 17.99
CA SER A 4 23.16 31.63 19.32
C SER A 4 21.64 31.42 19.23
N GLY A 5 21.16 30.86 18.12
CA GLY A 5 19.72 30.67 17.88
C GLY A 5 19.30 29.24 17.52
N LEU A 6 20.22 28.28 17.41
CA LEU A 6 19.91 26.96 16.86
C LEU A 6 19.47 25.90 17.89
N PHE A 7 19.30 26.26 19.16
CA PHE A 7 18.87 25.35 20.23
C PHE A 7 17.89 26.01 21.23
N GLN A 8 16.87 26.70 20.73
CA GLN A 8 15.71 27.02 21.57
C GLN A 8 14.86 25.77 21.73
N ARG A 9 15.00 25.11 22.89
CA ARG A 9 14.12 24.03 23.36
C ARG A 9 12.69 24.57 23.37
N LYS A 10 11.81 24.02 22.52
CA LYS A 10 10.36 24.30 22.57
C LYS A 10 9.90 24.07 24.01
N SER A 11 9.22 25.08 24.56
CA SER A 11 8.75 25.13 25.94
C SER A 11 7.98 23.88 26.36
N ASP A 12 8.31 23.38 27.55
CA ASP A 12 7.67 22.28 28.28
C ASP A 12 6.29 22.74 28.80
N ALA A 13 5.34 22.94 27.89
CA ALA A 13 3.96 23.20 28.27
C ALA A 13 3.37 21.88 28.83
N PRO A 14 2.71 21.91 30.00
CA PRO A 14 2.11 20.69 30.54
C PRO A 14 1.08 20.18 29.54
N VAL A 15 1.25 18.92 29.12
CA VAL A 15 0.30 18.22 28.28
C VAL A 15 -0.94 17.95 29.13
N THR A 16 -2.04 18.64 28.83
CA THR A 16 -3.26 18.61 29.65
C THR A 16 -4.36 17.75 29.04
N THR A 17 -4.23 17.40 27.75
CA THR A 17 -5.19 16.55 27.06
C THR A 17 -4.52 15.32 26.43
N PRO A 18 -5.25 14.19 26.30
CA PRO A 18 -4.75 13.03 25.57
C PRO A 18 -4.35 13.35 24.12
N ALA A 19 -5.02 14.33 23.49
CA ALA A 19 -4.71 14.81 22.15
C ALA A 19 -3.35 15.53 22.08
N GLU A 20 -3.04 16.39 23.06
CA GLU A 20 -1.73 17.05 23.17
C GLU A 20 -0.60 16.03 23.44
N LEU A 21 -0.89 14.95 24.17
CA LEU A 21 0.07 13.87 24.43
C LEU A 21 0.36 13.08 23.16
N ALA A 22 -0.69 12.74 22.41
CA ALA A 22 -0.61 12.04 21.14
C ALA A 22 0.18 12.84 20.10
N ASP A 23 -0.03 14.16 20.02
CA ASP A 23 0.78 15.05 19.16
C ASP A 23 2.23 15.17 19.62
N ALA A 24 2.49 15.23 20.93
CA ALA A 24 3.84 15.36 21.48
C ALA A 24 4.72 14.10 21.26
N ILE A 25 4.10 12.92 21.20
CA ILE A 25 4.79 11.63 20.95
C ILE A 25 4.70 11.19 19.48
N GLY A 26 4.13 12.03 18.59
CA GLY A 26 4.01 11.75 17.16
C GLY A 26 3.02 10.63 16.81
N LEU A 27 2.07 10.35 17.70
CA LEU A 27 1.04 9.31 17.57
C LEU A 27 -0.37 9.92 17.38
N SER A 28 -0.55 10.98 16.58
CA SER A 28 -1.91 11.41 16.21
C SER A 28 -2.42 10.72 14.94
N TYR A 29 -3.14 9.61 15.14
CA TYR A 29 -4.09 9.02 14.18
C TYR A 29 -5.51 9.01 14.75
N ASP A 30 -5.85 10.01 15.58
CA ASP A 30 -7.21 10.14 16.11
C ASP A 30 -8.11 10.69 15.01
N THR A 31 -9.02 9.84 14.56
CA THR A 31 -10.16 10.26 13.76
C THR A 31 -11.14 11.05 14.65
N TYR A 32 -12.11 11.76 14.08
CA TYR A 32 -13.11 12.49 14.86
C TYR A 32 -13.90 11.60 15.84
N THR A 33 -13.92 10.29 15.58
CA THR A 33 -14.56 9.29 16.45
C THR A 33 -13.61 8.69 17.50
N GLY A 34 -12.33 9.06 17.51
CA GLY A 34 -11.28 8.47 18.35
C GLY A 34 -10.91 7.04 17.96
N LYS A 35 -11.34 6.56 16.77
CA LYS A 35 -11.08 5.20 16.30
C LYS A 35 -9.89 5.16 15.37
N GLN A 36 -8.83 4.46 15.78
CA GLN A 36 -7.70 4.19 14.89
C GLN A 36 -8.09 3.28 13.73
N ILE A 37 -7.83 3.72 12.49
CA ILE A 37 -8.15 2.96 11.27
C ILE A 37 -6.85 2.50 10.60
N SER A 38 -6.64 1.19 10.56
CA SER A 38 -5.63 0.52 9.74
C SER A 38 -6.30 -0.17 8.55
N SER A 39 -5.52 -0.58 7.54
CA SER A 39 -6.03 -1.36 6.40
C SER A 39 -6.75 -2.63 6.87
N GLN A 40 -6.24 -3.32 7.90
CA GLN A 40 -6.88 -4.51 8.47
C GLN A 40 -8.19 -4.18 9.19
N ARG A 41 -8.26 -3.06 9.92
CA ARG A 41 -9.51 -2.63 10.57
C ARG A 41 -10.54 -2.16 9.55
N ALA A 42 -10.11 -1.45 8.51
CA ALA A 42 -10.99 -1.01 7.42
C ALA A 42 -11.61 -2.21 6.69
N MET A 43 -10.84 -3.27 6.42
CA MET A 43 -11.35 -4.50 5.80
C MET A 43 -12.37 -5.28 6.63
N ARG A 44 -12.57 -4.94 7.93
CA ARG A 44 -13.66 -5.51 8.74
C ARG A 44 -15.02 -4.89 8.42
N LEU A 45 -15.04 -3.68 7.84
CA LEU A 45 -16.28 -3.09 7.34
C LEU A 45 -16.69 -3.81 6.05
N THR A 46 -17.91 -4.33 6.03
CA THR A 46 -18.42 -5.13 4.90
C THR A 46 -18.42 -4.34 3.59
N ALA A 47 -18.70 -3.03 3.64
CA ALA A 47 -18.64 -2.15 2.49
C ALA A 47 -17.22 -2.06 1.89
N VAL A 48 -16.20 -1.83 2.73
CA VAL A 48 -14.80 -1.76 2.28
C VAL A 48 -14.36 -3.10 1.71
N PHE A 49 -14.62 -4.20 2.43
CA PHE A 49 -14.30 -5.56 1.98
C PHE A 49 -14.91 -5.86 0.60
N SER A 50 -16.20 -5.55 0.43
CA SER A 50 -16.93 -5.82 -0.81
C SER A 50 -16.38 -5.00 -1.98
N CYS A 51 -16.10 -3.71 -1.79
CA CYS A 51 -15.54 -2.86 -2.83
C CYS A 51 -14.14 -3.33 -3.26
N VAL A 52 -13.25 -3.61 -2.30
CA VAL A 52 -11.90 -4.10 -2.60
C VAL A 52 -11.97 -5.44 -3.31
N ARG A 53 -12.81 -6.36 -2.84
CA ARG A 53 -12.97 -7.68 -3.45
C ARG A 53 -13.47 -7.59 -4.89
N VAL A 54 -14.53 -6.82 -5.14
CA VAL A 54 -15.08 -6.64 -6.50
C VAL A 54 -14.03 -6.07 -7.44
N LEU A 55 -13.26 -5.05 -7.02
CA LEU A 55 -12.20 -4.48 -7.86
C LEU A 55 -11.07 -5.49 -8.12
N ALA A 56 -10.61 -6.18 -7.08
CA ALA A 56 -9.53 -7.16 -7.18
C ALA A 56 -9.91 -8.33 -8.09
N GLU A 57 -11.03 -9.00 -7.81
CA GLU A 57 -11.51 -10.15 -8.59
C GLU A 57 -11.81 -9.74 -10.04
N SER A 58 -12.42 -8.56 -10.27
CA SER A 58 -12.70 -8.08 -11.63
C SER A 58 -11.44 -7.92 -12.47
N VAL A 59 -10.36 -7.40 -11.88
CA VAL A 59 -9.08 -7.25 -12.59
C VAL A 59 -8.36 -8.58 -12.70
N GLY A 60 -8.40 -9.40 -11.65
CA GLY A 60 -7.75 -10.72 -11.63
C GLY A 60 -8.27 -11.68 -12.69
N MET A 61 -9.55 -11.58 -13.05
CA MET A 61 -10.18 -12.41 -14.09
C MET A 61 -9.78 -11.98 -15.53
N LEU A 62 -9.18 -10.80 -15.72
CA LEU A 62 -8.85 -10.31 -17.06
C LEU A 62 -7.52 -10.91 -17.56
N PRO A 63 -7.49 -11.47 -18.79
CA PRO A 63 -6.24 -11.98 -19.34
C PRO A 63 -5.30 -10.84 -19.72
N CYS A 64 -4.15 -10.76 -19.05
CA CYS A 64 -3.07 -9.87 -19.45
C CYS A 64 -2.27 -10.50 -20.59
N ASN A 65 -2.41 -9.95 -21.80
CA ASN A 65 -1.75 -10.45 -23.01
C ASN A 65 -0.59 -9.54 -23.40
N LEU A 66 0.58 -10.13 -23.67
CA LEU A 66 1.74 -9.42 -24.22
C LEU A 66 1.67 -9.38 -25.76
N TYR A 67 2.09 -8.27 -26.36
CA TYR A 67 2.08 -8.07 -27.81
C TYR A 67 3.41 -7.50 -28.31
N HIS A 68 3.88 -8.00 -29.46
CA HIS A 68 4.90 -7.33 -30.26
C HIS A 68 4.25 -6.29 -31.17
N LEU A 69 4.88 -5.12 -31.26
CA LEU A 69 4.52 -4.07 -32.19
C LEU A 69 5.50 -4.10 -33.36
N ASN A 70 5.06 -4.66 -34.49
CA ASN A 70 5.85 -4.71 -35.72
C ASN A 70 5.26 -3.69 -36.71
N GLY A 71 5.63 -2.42 -36.55
CA GLY A 71 5.00 -1.31 -37.28
C GLY A 71 3.54 -1.13 -36.89
N SER A 72 2.61 -1.36 -37.82
CA SER A 72 1.16 -1.26 -37.59
C SER A 72 0.52 -2.57 -37.11
N LEU A 73 1.23 -3.70 -37.21
CA LEU A 73 0.70 -5.01 -36.85
C LEU A 73 0.96 -5.32 -35.36
N LYS A 74 -0.10 -5.78 -34.68
CA LYS A 74 -0.06 -6.26 -33.29
C LYS A 74 -0.13 -7.78 -33.30
N GLN A 75 0.94 -8.45 -32.89
CA GLN A 75 0.98 -9.91 -32.76
C GLN A 75 1.16 -10.31 -31.30
N ARG A 76 0.43 -11.32 -30.81
CA ARG A 76 0.62 -11.81 -29.44
C ARG A 76 2.02 -12.39 -29.28
N ALA A 77 2.70 -11.98 -28.22
CA ALA A 77 4.08 -12.34 -27.89
C ALA A 77 4.13 -13.56 -26.96
N THR A 78 3.55 -14.69 -27.39
CA THR A 78 3.42 -15.90 -26.55
C THR A 78 4.76 -16.62 -26.30
N GLY A 79 5.77 -16.36 -27.13
CA GLY A 79 7.11 -16.93 -27.01
C GLY A 79 7.98 -16.25 -25.94
N GLU A 80 7.65 -15.02 -25.56
CA GLU A 80 8.43 -14.23 -24.61
C GLU A 80 8.32 -14.77 -23.19
N ARG A 81 9.43 -14.77 -22.46
CA ARG A 81 9.46 -15.24 -21.06
C ARG A 81 8.52 -14.41 -20.18
N LEU A 82 8.46 -13.10 -20.44
CA LEU A 82 7.57 -12.18 -19.73
C LEU A 82 6.08 -12.55 -19.89
N HIS A 83 5.66 -13.05 -21.06
CA HIS A 83 4.29 -13.52 -21.25
C HIS A 83 3.97 -14.70 -20.34
N LYS A 84 4.90 -15.66 -20.21
CA LYS A 84 4.71 -16.82 -19.31
C LYS A 84 4.66 -16.39 -17.84
N LEU A 85 5.50 -15.43 -17.46
CA LEU A 85 5.54 -14.90 -16.10
C LEU A 85 4.23 -14.22 -15.73
N ILE A 86 3.66 -13.42 -16.62
CA ILE A 86 2.41 -12.69 -16.35
C ILE A 86 1.17 -13.57 -16.49
N SER A 87 1.16 -14.52 -17.44
CA SER A 87 -0.05 -15.27 -17.80
C SER A 87 -0.11 -16.69 -17.25
N THR A 88 0.97 -17.22 -16.66
CA THR A 88 1.00 -18.62 -16.20
C THR A 88 1.41 -18.76 -14.73
N HIS A 89 2.60 -18.31 -14.34
CA HIS A 89 3.06 -18.38 -12.94
C HIS A 89 3.96 -17.18 -12.65
N PRO A 90 3.47 -16.14 -11.94
CA PRO A 90 4.28 -14.98 -11.57
C PRO A 90 5.36 -15.32 -10.53
N ASN A 91 5.09 -16.31 -9.67
CA ASN A 91 6.03 -16.86 -8.69
C ASN A 91 5.66 -18.32 -8.36
N GLY A 92 6.42 -18.95 -7.48
CA GLY A 92 6.25 -20.35 -7.10
C GLY A 92 5.00 -20.69 -6.26
N TYR A 93 4.20 -19.70 -5.83
CA TYR A 93 3.09 -19.93 -4.89
C TYR A 93 1.77 -19.22 -5.25
N MET A 94 1.73 -18.43 -6.32
CA MET A 94 0.53 -17.73 -6.78
C MET A 94 0.18 -18.08 -8.22
N THR A 95 -1.12 -18.21 -8.48
CA THR A 95 -1.68 -18.13 -9.82
C THR A 95 -1.63 -16.69 -10.35
N PRO A 96 -1.75 -16.49 -11.68
CA PRO A 96 -1.82 -15.14 -12.26
C PRO A 96 -2.98 -14.32 -11.71
N GLN A 97 -4.14 -14.94 -11.50
CA GLN A 97 -5.31 -14.28 -10.97
C GLN A 97 -5.06 -13.77 -9.55
N GLU A 98 -4.58 -14.63 -8.64
CA GLU A 98 -4.25 -14.23 -7.26
C GLU A 98 -3.22 -13.10 -7.21
N PHE A 99 -2.25 -13.12 -8.11
CA PHE A 99 -1.24 -12.07 -8.20
C PHE A 99 -1.85 -10.71 -8.59
N TRP A 100 -2.69 -10.67 -9.62
CA TRP A 100 -3.35 -9.43 -10.04
C TRP A 100 -4.37 -8.94 -9.01
N GLU A 101 -5.09 -9.85 -8.35
CA GLU A 101 -5.95 -9.54 -7.21
C GLU A 101 -5.15 -8.89 -6.08
N LEU A 102 -3.96 -9.42 -5.77
CA LEU A 102 -3.08 -8.85 -4.75
C LEU A 102 -2.58 -7.45 -5.16
N VAL A 103 -2.18 -7.25 -6.42
CA VAL A 103 -1.77 -5.93 -6.92
C VAL A 103 -2.86 -4.89 -6.64
N VAL A 104 -4.10 -5.16 -7.06
CA VAL A 104 -5.22 -4.24 -6.86
C VAL A 104 -5.52 -4.06 -5.37
N THR A 105 -5.50 -5.14 -4.59
CA THR A 105 -5.71 -5.08 -3.15
C THR A 105 -4.69 -4.16 -2.47
N CYS A 106 -3.41 -4.26 -2.81
CA CYS A 106 -2.36 -3.38 -2.29
C CYS A 106 -2.58 -1.92 -2.69
N LEU A 107 -2.97 -1.67 -3.95
CA LEU A 107 -3.29 -0.32 -4.42
C LEU A 107 -4.50 0.28 -3.69
N CYS A 108 -5.56 -0.48 -3.47
CA CYS A 108 -6.75 -0.02 -2.75
C CYS A 108 -6.48 0.21 -1.25
N LEU A 109 -5.64 -0.61 -0.62
CA LEU A 109 -5.44 -0.58 0.84
C LEU A 109 -4.28 0.31 1.29
N ARG A 110 -3.26 0.49 0.44
CA ARG A 110 -2.01 1.18 0.78
C ARG A 110 -1.49 2.11 -0.31
N GLY A 111 -2.13 2.14 -1.47
CA GLY A 111 -1.76 3.01 -2.60
C GLY A 111 -0.58 2.54 -3.44
N ASN A 112 0.14 1.51 -2.97
CA ASN A 112 1.40 1.08 -3.54
C ASN A 112 1.46 -0.44 -3.57
N PHE A 113 2.00 -0.99 -4.64
CA PHE A 113 2.36 -2.39 -4.77
C PHE A 113 3.83 -2.48 -5.19
N TYR A 114 4.56 -3.38 -4.54
CA TYR A 114 5.96 -3.65 -4.84
C TYR A 114 6.15 -5.13 -5.11
N ALA A 115 6.93 -5.45 -6.13
CA ALA A 115 7.43 -6.79 -6.36
C ALA A 115 8.94 -6.76 -6.61
N TYR A 116 9.66 -7.66 -5.94
CA TYR A 116 11.06 -7.93 -6.21
C TYR A 116 11.20 -8.75 -7.49
N LYS A 117 12.02 -8.27 -8.42
CA LYS A 117 12.30 -8.91 -9.70
C LYS A 117 13.47 -9.88 -9.54
N VAL A 118 13.16 -11.16 -9.40
CA VAL A 118 14.18 -12.20 -9.43
C VAL A 118 14.62 -12.40 -10.88
N LYS A 119 15.89 -12.15 -11.17
CA LYS A 119 16.46 -12.28 -12.51
C LYS A 119 17.24 -13.59 -12.64
N ALA A 120 17.07 -14.28 -13.77
CA ALA A 120 17.88 -15.43 -14.16
C ALA A 120 18.34 -15.24 -15.60
N PHE A 121 19.65 -15.39 -15.86
CA PHE A 121 20.24 -15.18 -17.19
C PHE A 121 19.92 -13.81 -17.82
N GLY A 122 19.80 -12.76 -16.99
CA GLY A 122 19.50 -11.39 -17.44
C GLY A 122 18.02 -11.08 -17.67
N GLU A 123 17.13 -12.08 -17.57
CA GLU A 123 15.68 -11.90 -17.71
C GLU A 123 14.96 -12.06 -16.38
N VAL A 124 13.81 -11.39 -16.21
CA VAL A 124 12.97 -11.57 -15.01
C VAL A 124 12.34 -12.97 -15.05
N ALA A 125 12.68 -13.78 -14.07
CA ALA A 125 12.20 -15.14 -13.91
C ALA A 125 10.99 -15.22 -12.99
N GLU A 126 10.94 -14.40 -11.94
CA GLU A 126 9.85 -14.37 -10.95
C GLU A 126 9.62 -12.95 -10.41
N LEU A 127 8.38 -12.71 -9.97
CA LEU A 127 7.95 -11.52 -9.25
C LEU A 127 7.49 -11.91 -7.85
N LEU A 128 8.25 -11.51 -6.84
CA LEU A 128 7.92 -11.77 -5.45
C LEU A 128 7.29 -10.51 -4.84
N PRO A 129 5.98 -10.50 -4.54
CA PRO A 129 5.34 -9.41 -3.83
C PRO A 129 6.06 -9.09 -2.52
N VAL A 130 6.28 -7.82 -2.27
CA VAL A 130 6.84 -7.30 -1.01
C VAL A 130 5.74 -6.53 -0.31
N ASP A 131 5.60 -6.71 1.01
CA ASP A 131 4.66 -5.92 1.80
C ASP A 131 5.00 -4.42 1.62
N PRO A 132 4.08 -3.58 1.13
CA PRO A 132 4.29 -2.13 1.03
C PRO A 132 4.67 -1.45 2.36
N GLY A 133 4.31 -2.04 3.51
CA GLY A 133 4.73 -1.56 4.83
C GLY A 133 6.22 -1.73 5.11
N CYS A 134 6.92 -2.60 4.36
CA CYS A 134 8.34 -2.88 4.50
C CYS A 134 9.21 -2.11 3.49
N VAL A 135 8.61 -1.24 2.66
CA VAL A 135 9.29 -0.52 1.59
C VAL A 135 9.19 0.98 1.82
N VAL A 136 10.32 1.68 1.80
CA VAL A 136 10.40 3.14 1.86
C VAL A 136 10.99 3.66 0.54
N PRO A 137 10.17 4.14 -0.40
CA PRO A 137 10.64 4.74 -1.64
C PRO A 137 11.26 6.13 -1.38
N LYS A 138 12.39 6.42 -2.02
CA LYS A 138 13.09 7.71 -1.98
C LYS A 138 13.64 8.05 -3.36
N LEU A 139 14.05 9.29 -3.56
CA LEU A 139 14.87 9.69 -4.70
C LEU A 139 16.33 9.79 -4.25
N ASN A 140 17.25 9.28 -5.08
CA ASN A 140 18.68 9.49 -4.87
C ASN A 140 19.09 10.92 -5.32
N SER A 141 20.38 11.24 -5.19
CA SER A 141 20.94 12.53 -5.63
C SER A 141 20.78 12.81 -7.13
N SER A 142 20.56 11.76 -7.93
CA SER A 142 20.35 11.82 -9.38
C SER A 142 18.87 11.87 -9.76
N TRP A 143 17.96 12.03 -8.79
CA TRP A 143 16.50 12.01 -8.98
C TRP A 143 15.93 10.67 -9.47
N GLU A 144 16.64 9.58 -9.24
CA GLU A 144 16.18 8.24 -9.58
C GLU A 144 15.53 7.57 -8.36
N PRO A 145 14.43 6.82 -8.56
CA PRO A 145 13.78 6.07 -7.48
C PRO A 145 14.68 4.96 -6.93
N VAL A 146 14.87 4.98 -5.61
CA VAL A 146 15.50 3.91 -4.82
C VAL A 146 14.54 3.45 -3.73
N TYR A 147 14.64 2.19 -3.35
CA TYR A 147 13.72 1.53 -2.43
C TYR A 147 14.50 0.94 -1.27
N GLN A 148 14.33 1.50 -0.08
CA GLN A 148 14.82 0.85 1.13
C GLN A 148 13.82 -0.24 1.52
N VAL A 149 14.22 -1.50 1.45
CA VAL A 149 13.37 -2.67 1.67
C VAL A 149 13.83 -3.42 2.92
N THR A 150 12.88 -3.77 3.77
CA THR A 150 13.09 -4.72 4.88
C THR A 150 12.58 -6.09 4.46
N PHE A 151 13.46 -7.07 4.40
CA PHE A 151 13.14 -8.43 4.00
C PHE A 151 12.53 -9.24 5.16
N PRO A 152 11.88 -10.39 4.87
CA PRO A 152 11.26 -11.23 5.90
C PRO A 152 12.22 -11.75 6.97
N ASP A 153 13.52 -11.84 6.68
CA ASP A 153 14.57 -12.22 7.62
C ASP A 153 15.01 -11.07 8.55
N GLY A 154 14.43 -9.88 8.37
CA GLY A 154 14.75 -8.66 9.11
C GLY A 154 15.94 -7.89 8.55
N SER A 155 16.61 -8.38 7.51
CA SER A 155 17.67 -7.64 6.83
C SER A 155 17.08 -6.45 6.06
N THR A 156 17.88 -5.40 5.91
CA THR A 156 17.49 -4.21 5.16
C THR A 156 18.47 -3.95 4.03
N ASP A 157 17.97 -3.67 2.84
CA ASP A 157 18.79 -3.31 1.68
C ASP A 157 18.19 -2.13 0.91
N VAL A 158 19.00 -1.49 0.08
CA VAL A 158 18.58 -0.40 -0.81
C VAL A 158 18.62 -0.89 -2.25
N LEU A 159 17.44 -1.09 -2.82
CA LEU A 159 17.25 -1.62 -4.15
C LEU A 159 16.97 -0.52 -5.16
N SER A 160 17.41 -0.73 -6.40
CA SER A 160 17.17 0.19 -7.51
C SER A 160 15.80 -0.05 -8.15
N GLN A 161 15.39 0.86 -9.04
CA GLN A 161 14.23 0.64 -9.91
C GLN A 161 14.40 -0.57 -10.85
N GLU A 162 15.63 -1.01 -11.12
CA GLU A 162 15.87 -2.22 -11.91
C GLU A 162 15.56 -3.51 -11.15
N ASP A 163 15.51 -3.48 -9.83
CA ASP A 163 15.30 -4.65 -8.97
C ASP A 163 13.88 -4.69 -8.39
N ILE A 164 13.25 -3.52 -8.21
CA ILE A 164 11.87 -3.41 -7.72
C ILE A 164 10.93 -2.98 -8.85
N TRP A 165 9.85 -3.73 -9.03
CA TRP A 165 8.69 -3.27 -9.78
C TRP A 165 7.72 -2.59 -8.83
N HIS A 166 7.53 -1.28 -9.02
CA HIS A 166 6.64 -0.47 -8.20
C HIS A 166 5.44 0.00 -9.04
N VAL A 167 4.25 -0.43 -8.64
CA VAL A 167 2.97 0.05 -9.17
C VAL A 167 2.32 0.95 -8.14
N ARG A 168 1.82 2.10 -8.56
CA ARG A 168 1.25 3.13 -7.68
C ARG A 168 -0.10 3.59 -8.19
N THR A 169 -0.96 3.99 -7.26
CA THR A 169 -2.20 4.69 -7.55
C THR A 169 -1.94 6.18 -7.80
N LEU A 170 -2.97 7.02 -7.69
CA LEU A 170 -2.84 8.48 -7.64
C LEU A 170 -1.72 8.91 -6.67
N THR A 171 -0.88 9.84 -7.11
CA THR A 171 0.23 10.39 -6.31
C THR A 171 0.08 11.90 -6.18
N LEU A 172 0.64 12.49 -5.11
CA LEU A 172 0.76 13.95 -4.96
C LEU A 172 2.18 14.46 -5.22
N ASP A 173 3.17 13.59 -5.05
CA ASP A 173 4.60 13.86 -5.16
C ASP A 173 5.25 13.21 -6.39
N GLY A 174 4.48 12.43 -7.15
CA GLY A 174 4.97 11.63 -8.28
C GLY A 174 5.73 10.36 -7.88
N LEU A 175 6.02 10.13 -6.59
CA LEU A 175 6.81 9.00 -6.10
C LEU A 175 5.97 7.97 -5.33
N VAL A 176 5.10 8.42 -4.44
CA VAL A 176 4.36 7.57 -3.51
C VAL A 176 2.87 7.64 -3.81
N GLY A 177 2.26 6.48 -4.01
CA GLY A 177 0.82 6.31 -4.12
C GLY A 177 0.12 6.75 -2.83
N LEU A 178 -0.93 7.54 -2.99
CA LEU A 178 -1.82 7.92 -1.90
C LEU A 178 -2.45 6.67 -1.29
N ASN A 179 -2.39 6.54 0.03
CA ASN A 179 -3.08 5.48 0.74
C ASN A 179 -4.58 5.82 0.82
N PRO A 180 -5.48 5.09 0.11
CA PRO A 180 -6.89 5.44 0.07
C PRO A 180 -7.60 5.26 1.42
N ILE A 181 -7.18 4.26 2.20
CA ILE A 181 -7.72 4.02 3.55
C ILE A 181 -7.35 5.17 4.49
N ALA A 182 -6.10 5.63 4.43
CA ALA A 182 -5.67 6.77 5.24
C ALA A 182 -6.39 8.06 4.83
N TYR A 183 -6.63 8.25 3.53
CA TYR A 183 -7.34 9.43 3.02
C TYR A 183 -8.82 9.43 3.40
N ALA A 184 -9.48 8.27 3.36
CA ALA A 184 -10.89 8.08 3.71
C ALA A 184 -11.13 7.74 5.19
N ARG A 185 -10.10 7.84 6.05
CA ARG A 185 -10.12 7.33 7.43
C ARG A 185 -11.26 7.88 8.27
N GLU A 186 -11.64 9.15 8.08
CA GLU A 186 -12.72 9.77 8.86
C GLU A 186 -14.06 9.09 8.59
N ALA A 187 -14.42 8.92 7.31
CA ALA A 187 -15.65 8.26 6.90
C ALA A 187 -15.69 6.79 7.34
N ILE A 188 -14.57 6.09 7.17
CA ILE A 188 -14.41 4.70 7.62
C ILE A 188 -14.57 4.60 9.14
N SER A 189 -13.99 5.54 9.89
CA SER A 189 -14.09 5.56 11.34
C SER A 189 -15.50 5.85 11.83
N LEU A 190 -16.22 6.75 11.14
CA LEU A 190 -17.62 7.05 11.42
C LEU A 190 -18.49 5.81 11.21
N ALA A 191 -18.32 5.11 10.09
CA ALA A 191 -19.03 3.85 9.84
C ALA A 191 -18.75 2.83 10.95
N ALA A 192 -17.47 2.65 11.32
CA ALA A 192 -17.09 1.74 12.40
C ALA A 192 -17.64 2.15 13.77
N ALA A 193 -17.75 3.45 14.06
CA ALA A 193 -18.34 3.96 15.30
C ALA A 193 -19.85 3.71 15.35
N THR A 194 -20.55 3.94 14.24
CA THR A 194 -21.98 3.68 14.12
C THR A 194 -22.33 2.21 14.26
N GLU A 195 -21.56 1.31 13.63
CA GLU A 195 -21.75 -0.15 13.78
C GLU A 195 -21.58 -0.58 15.24
N GLU A 196 -20.54 -0.10 15.93
CA GLU A 196 -20.33 -0.40 17.35
C GLU A 196 -21.44 0.17 18.22
N HIS A 197 -21.87 1.41 17.98
CA HIS A 197 -22.95 2.03 18.71
C HIS A 197 -24.25 1.22 18.58
N GLY A 198 -24.62 0.81 17.36
CA GLY A 198 -25.77 -0.04 17.10
C GLY A 198 -25.66 -1.39 17.82
N ALA A 199 -24.50 -2.05 17.73
CA ALA A 199 -24.28 -3.32 18.42
C ALA A 199 -24.43 -3.21 19.95
N ARG A 200 -23.87 -2.15 20.55
CA ARG A 200 -23.99 -1.90 21.99
C ARG A 200 -25.42 -1.61 22.41
N LEU A 201 -26.15 -0.80 21.63
CA LEU A 201 -27.56 -0.50 21.88
C LEU A 201 -28.41 -1.78 21.92
N PHE A 202 -28.23 -2.70 20.97
CA PHE A 202 -28.94 -3.97 20.96
C PHE A 202 -28.52 -4.91 22.09
N SER A 203 -27.23 -4.90 22.47
CA SER A 203 -26.72 -5.76 23.55
C SER A 203 -27.22 -5.37 24.94
N ASN A 204 -27.43 -4.07 25.20
CA ASN A 204 -27.83 -3.57 26.51
C ASN A 204 -29.35 -3.47 26.71
N GLY A 205 -30.13 -3.96 25.74
CA GLY A 205 -31.56 -3.71 25.66
C GLY A 205 -31.82 -2.31 25.14
N ALA A 206 -32.54 -2.18 24.03
CA ALA A 206 -32.96 -0.90 23.49
C ALA A 206 -34.07 -0.29 24.36
N VAL A 207 -33.73 0.09 25.59
CA VAL A 207 -34.59 0.88 26.46
C VAL A 207 -34.32 2.35 26.19
N THR A 208 -35.23 2.95 25.43
CA THR A 208 -35.36 4.41 25.26
C THR A 208 -35.92 5.06 26.50
#